data_AF-A0A920MC25-F1
#
_entry.id   AF-A0A920MC25-F1
#
_cell.length_a   1.000
_cell.length_b   1.000
_cell.length_c   1.000
_cell.angle_alpha   90.00
_cell.angle_beta   90.00
_cell.angle_gamma   90.00
#
_symmetry.space_group_name_H-M   'P 1'
#
loop_
_entity.id
_entity.type
_entity.pdbx_description
1 polymer ?
#
loop_
_entity_poly.entity_id
_entity_poly.type
_entity_poly.pdbx_seq_one_letter_code
_entity_poly.pdbx_strand_id
1 'polypeptide(L)'
;MFDAITDIYVSSVAESGAALEVTMKGFKNGSAKSVTKSGRNIKSQLGFRSHYFKTSSTSDVSNLAVGPVQANTSSSANGASENLSAGETAQYATSSAGLSYLAKAGLINKCDGNSSGCQAKTLTREEAAAIITVVGGIPQDSPNAYSDDDTSIYQSAINGLPYYGMQVCFGSPFEILPKETVARDEFACLLVRSIKAGTTTNLSGSVDKYSDEGASKWTNEINTLAANDVIPACSSISDKFCPSRKISIGEVSYIIDKLVGKSLISTNLFESSPFNNSWEPSGGEVENVAETAVSNPNAGNDACVPKDNSGIIINSVLDIQQFLANNGFNPGPVDGQSGPKTKAAIKAFQQKAGLYADGIVGNKTKAAMKAYTGCESGNVCKARDNSGAKLDSVAGVQTFLANNGFNPGIIDGEMGSYTREAIKAFQRKVGLIPDGVAGTRTKAAMKSYTGC
;
A
#
# COMPACT_ATOMS: atom_id res chain seq x y z
N MET A 1 -13.68 -11.56 14.26
CA MET A 1 -12.24 -11.27 14.20
C MET A 1 -11.71 -11.78 12.87
N PHE A 2 -10.72 -11.11 12.29
CA PHE A 2 -9.93 -11.63 11.16
C PHE A 2 -8.92 -12.65 11.70
N ASP A 3 -8.53 -13.62 10.88
CA ASP A 3 -7.44 -14.56 11.17
C ASP A 3 -6.08 -13.90 10.89
N ALA A 4 -6.04 -13.00 9.91
CA ALA A 4 -4.90 -12.14 9.62
C ALA A 4 -5.41 -10.82 9.06
N ILE A 5 -4.94 -9.69 9.60
CA ILE A 5 -5.24 -8.36 9.06
C ILE A 5 -4.14 -7.99 8.08
N THR A 6 -4.53 -7.65 6.85
CA THR A 6 -3.61 -7.27 5.78
C THR A 6 -3.56 -5.77 5.54
N ASP A 7 -4.59 -5.04 6.00
CA ASP A 7 -4.73 -3.61 5.75
C ASP A 7 -5.61 -3.00 6.85
N ILE A 8 -5.20 -1.85 7.39
CA ILE A 8 -6.07 -1.01 8.22
C ILE A 8 -5.81 0.43 7.77
N TYR A 9 -6.84 1.07 7.25
CA TYR A 9 -6.73 2.47 6.84
C TYR A 9 -7.97 3.24 7.22
N VAL A 10 -7.75 4.54 7.39
CA VAL A 10 -8.83 5.50 7.54
C VAL A 10 -9.48 5.66 6.15
N SER A 11 -10.65 5.08 5.97
CA SER A 11 -11.41 5.12 4.72
C SER A 11 -12.13 6.45 4.52
N SER A 12 -12.33 7.23 5.59
CA SER A 12 -12.72 8.63 5.50
C SER A 12 -12.28 9.44 6.74
N VAL A 13 -11.94 10.72 6.52
CA VAL A 13 -11.54 11.69 7.57
C VAL A 13 -12.44 12.92 7.55
N ALA A 14 -12.67 13.51 8.71
CA ALA A 14 -13.23 14.84 8.86
C ALA A 14 -12.15 15.91 8.60
N GLU A 15 -12.57 17.14 8.31
CA GLU A 15 -11.65 18.28 8.10
C GLU A 15 -10.76 18.57 9.32
N SER A 16 -11.16 18.17 10.53
CA SER A 16 -10.34 18.25 11.75
C SER A 16 -9.19 17.22 11.80
N GLY A 17 -9.09 16.33 10.80
CA GLY A 17 -8.17 15.20 10.78
C GLY A 17 -8.66 13.97 11.58
N ALA A 18 -9.89 14.02 12.11
CA ALA A 18 -10.48 12.89 12.82
C ALA A 18 -10.97 11.81 11.85
N ALA A 19 -10.62 10.54 12.08
CA ALA A 19 -11.13 9.40 11.31
C ALA A 19 -12.66 9.27 11.49
N LEU A 20 -13.40 9.29 10.38
CA LEU A 20 -14.85 9.09 10.30
C LEU A 20 -15.20 7.63 10.02
N GLU A 21 -14.37 6.96 9.23
CA GLU A 21 -14.47 5.53 8.94
C GLU A 21 -13.08 4.91 8.94
N VAL A 22 -12.99 3.71 9.50
CA VAL A 22 -11.79 2.88 9.44
C VAL A 22 -12.17 1.55 8.82
N THR A 23 -11.48 1.20 7.74
CA THR A 23 -11.65 -0.07 7.06
C THR A 23 -10.48 -0.97 7.43
N MET A 24 -10.81 -2.18 7.87
CA MET A 24 -9.87 -3.26 8.10
C MET A 24 -10.10 -4.32 7.03
N LYS A 25 -9.04 -4.72 6.34
CA LYS A 25 -9.04 -5.88 5.45
C LYS A 25 -8.17 -6.97 6.04
N GLY A 26 -8.50 -8.19 5.67
CA GLY A 26 -7.78 -9.35 6.14
C GLY A 26 -8.39 -10.63 5.61
N PHE A 27 -7.90 -11.74 6.10
CA PHE A 27 -8.45 -13.06 5.83
C PHE A 27 -9.29 -13.53 7.01
N LYS A 28 -10.39 -14.23 6.70
CA LYS A 28 -11.19 -14.97 7.68
C LYS A 28 -11.57 -16.30 7.05
N ASN A 29 -11.22 -17.40 7.71
CA ASN A 29 -11.23 -18.77 7.21
C ASN A 29 -10.58 -18.88 5.82
N GLY A 30 -9.41 -18.25 5.64
CA GLY A 30 -8.67 -18.25 4.36
C GLY A 30 -9.31 -17.45 3.21
N SER A 31 -10.47 -16.83 3.43
CA SER A 31 -11.14 -15.97 2.44
C SER A 31 -10.89 -14.50 2.74
N ALA A 32 -10.61 -13.70 1.71
CA ALA A 32 -10.48 -12.26 1.85
C ALA A 32 -11.80 -11.65 2.36
N LYS A 33 -11.70 -10.79 3.36
CA LYS A 33 -12.81 -10.07 3.98
C LYS A 33 -12.43 -8.61 4.19
N SER A 34 -13.44 -7.75 4.20
CA SER A 34 -13.32 -6.33 4.50
C SER A 34 -14.41 -5.93 5.49
N VAL A 35 -14.05 -5.15 6.50
CA VAL A 35 -14.96 -4.65 7.52
C VAL A 35 -14.71 -3.15 7.69
N THR A 36 -15.75 -2.35 7.44
CA THR A 36 -15.74 -0.91 7.70
C THR A 36 -16.49 -0.61 8.98
N LYS A 37 -15.91 0.24 9.84
CA LYS A 37 -16.53 0.73 11.06
C LYS A 37 -16.64 2.26 11.00
N SER A 38 -17.83 2.76 11.33
CA SER A 38 -18.17 4.18 11.37
C SER A 38 -18.72 4.56 12.75
N GLY A 39 -18.47 5.79 13.22
CA GLY A 39 -19.06 6.32 14.47
C GLY A 39 -18.19 7.29 15.27
N ARG A 40 -18.77 7.88 16.33
CA ARG A 40 -18.02 8.69 17.31
C ARG A 40 -17.11 7.78 18.14
N ASN A 41 -15.88 8.23 18.43
CA ASN A 41 -14.89 7.49 19.23
C ASN A 41 -14.45 6.15 18.62
N ILE A 42 -14.30 6.06 17.30
CA ILE A 42 -13.81 4.84 16.59
C ILE A 42 -12.57 4.22 17.24
N LYS A 43 -11.65 5.02 17.77
CA LYS A 43 -10.46 4.55 18.49
C LYS A 43 -10.81 3.60 19.65
N SER A 44 -11.82 3.93 20.47
CA SER A 44 -12.25 3.08 21.58
C SER A 44 -13.06 1.87 21.10
N GLN A 45 -13.84 2.03 20.02
CA GLN A 45 -14.62 0.93 19.43
C GLN A 45 -13.74 -0.14 18.79
N LEU A 46 -12.55 0.23 18.33
CA LEU A 46 -11.54 -0.68 17.79
C LEU A 46 -10.54 -1.17 18.86
N GLY A 47 -10.72 -0.79 20.13
CA GLY A 47 -9.89 -1.26 21.25
C GLY A 47 -8.52 -0.57 21.37
N PHE A 48 -8.27 0.53 20.66
CA PHE A 48 -7.00 1.25 20.73
C PHE A 48 -6.95 2.16 21.98
N ARG A 49 -5.94 1.97 22.83
CA ARG A 49 -5.65 2.87 23.97
C ARG A 49 -4.91 4.12 23.48
N SER A 50 -5.19 5.26 24.09
CA SER A 50 -5.00 6.64 23.58
C SER A 50 -3.58 7.13 23.24
N HIS A 51 -2.55 6.27 23.22
CA HIS A 51 -1.15 6.72 23.10
C HIS A 51 -0.57 6.66 21.68
N TYR A 52 -1.26 6.06 20.71
CA TYR A 52 -0.70 5.79 19.37
C TYR A 52 -1.23 6.68 18.23
N PHE A 53 -1.88 7.81 18.53
CA PHE A 53 -2.24 8.79 17.48
C PHE A 53 -2.24 10.21 18.05
N LYS A 54 -1.21 11.00 17.72
CA LYS A 54 -1.27 12.46 17.81
C LYS A 54 -1.62 13.04 16.44
N THR A 55 -2.70 13.79 16.36
CA THR A 55 -3.07 14.61 15.20
C THR A 55 -2.55 16.02 15.44
N SER A 56 -1.29 16.26 15.09
CA SER A 56 -0.82 17.62 14.84
C SER A 56 -0.06 17.61 13.52
N SER A 57 -0.46 18.55 12.66
CA SER A 57 0.15 18.89 11.39
C SER A 57 1.68 18.83 11.41
N THR A 58 2.23 18.36 10.29
CA THR A 58 3.65 18.16 9.91
C THR A 58 4.31 16.87 10.39
N SER A 59 4.46 15.96 9.41
CA SER A 59 5.49 14.92 9.26
C SER A 59 5.79 14.05 10.47
N ASP A 60 5.15 12.87 10.51
CA ASP A 60 5.82 11.60 10.79
C ASP A 60 4.99 10.41 10.28
N VAL A 61 5.49 9.87 9.16
CA VAL A 61 5.57 8.46 8.74
C VAL A 61 4.40 7.49 8.99
N SER A 62 3.87 7.03 7.85
CA SER A 62 3.82 5.62 7.44
C SER A 62 3.17 4.60 8.36
N ASN A 63 1.89 4.31 8.08
CA ASN A 63 1.41 2.92 8.09
C ASN A 63 1.14 2.51 6.64
N LEU A 64 2.17 1.87 6.09
CA LEU A 64 2.21 1.26 4.77
C LEU A 64 1.53 -0.12 4.79
N ALA A 65 1.24 -0.62 3.58
CA ALA A 65 0.88 -2.01 3.19
C ALA A 65 -0.64 -2.27 3.07
N VAL A 66 -1.17 -3.03 2.09
CA VAL A 66 -0.64 -3.98 1.09
C VAL A 66 -1.49 -3.85 -0.20
N GLY A 67 -0.86 -3.61 -1.36
CA GLY A 67 -1.48 -3.71 -2.69
C GLY A 67 -1.34 -5.13 -3.28
N PRO A 68 -2.02 -5.46 -4.40
CA PRO A 68 -2.11 -6.82 -4.89
C PRO A 68 -0.76 -7.44 -5.25
N VAL A 69 -0.61 -8.71 -4.89
CA VAL A 69 0.51 -9.59 -5.24
C VAL A 69 0.69 -9.64 -6.76
N GLN A 70 1.90 -9.40 -7.26
CA GLN A 70 2.34 -9.92 -8.56
C GLN A 70 3.47 -10.91 -8.29
N ALA A 71 3.19 -12.20 -8.49
CA ALA A 71 4.19 -13.24 -8.45
C ALA A 71 5.02 -13.19 -9.74
N ASN A 72 6.33 -13.02 -9.62
CA ASN A 72 7.27 -13.30 -10.71
C ASN A 72 7.71 -14.76 -10.58
N THR A 73 7.13 -15.65 -11.38
CA THR A 73 7.64 -17.01 -11.56
C THR A 73 8.72 -17.02 -12.63
N SER A 74 9.90 -17.53 -12.29
CA SER A 74 10.96 -17.76 -13.27
C SER A 74 10.76 -19.12 -13.93
N SER A 75 10.09 -19.15 -15.08
CA SER A 75 10.20 -20.26 -16.03
C SER A 75 10.23 -19.75 -17.47
N SER A 76 11.26 -20.18 -18.19
CA SER A 76 11.54 -19.82 -19.57
C SER A 76 10.50 -20.40 -20.53
N ALA A 77 9.79 -19.56 -21.28
CA ALA A 77 9.16 -19.93 -22.54
C ALA A 77 9.00 -18.71 -23.46
N ASN A 78 9.56 -18.82 -24.67
CA ASN A 78 9.50 -17.83 -25.74
C ASN A 78 8.06 -17.55 -26.20
N GLY A 79 7.67 -16.28 -26.21
CA GLY A 79 6.48 -15.78 -26.89
C GLY A 79 6.54 -14.26 -26.97
N ALA A 80 6.68 -13.72 -28.18
CA ALA A 80 6.83 -12.28 -28.43
C ALA A 80 5.63 -11.49 -27.87
N SER A 81 5.91 -10.51 -27.00
CA SER A 81 4.94 -9.57 -26.45
C SER A 81 5.50 -8.15 -26.54
N GLU A 82 4.69 -7.24 -27.09
CA GLU A 82 5.02 -5.84 -27.29
C GLU A 82 5.20 -5.12 -25.95
N ASN A 83 6.41 -4.59 -25.75
CA ASN A 83 6.80 -3.80 -24.59
C ASN A 83 6.23 -2.38 -24.66
N LEU A 84 5.36 -2.00 -23.72
CA LEU A 84 5.06 -0.60 -23.41
C LEU A 84 5.05 -0.36 -21.88
N SER A 85 5.99 0.50 -21.46
CA SER A 85 6.54 0.74 -20.13
C SER A 85 5.57 1.30 -19.07
N ALA A 86 5.82 0.94 -17.80
CA ALA A 86 4.89 0.82 -16.67
C ALA A 86 4.92 1.97 -15.66
N GLY A 87 3.81 2.12 -14.90
CA GLY A 87 3.77 2.83 -13.60
C GLY A 87 4.00 1.86 -12.44
N GLU A 88 4.36 2.40 -11.27
CA GLU A 88 4.79 1.66 -10.07
C GLU A 88 3.63 0.90 -9.38
N THR A 89 3.76 -0.41 -9.20
CA THR A 89 2.82 -1.30 -8.50
C THR A 89 3.63 -2.08 -7.47
N ALA A 90 3.26 -2.07 -6.19
CA ALA A 90 3.98 -2.87 -5.19
C ALA A 90 4.07 -4.34 -5.63
N GLN A 91 5.27 -4.88 -5.65
CA GLN A 91 5.58 -6.24 -6.08
C GLN A 91 6.12 -6.99 -4.87
N TYR A 92 5.54 -8.15 -4.63
CA TYR A 92 5.93 -9.06 -3.57
C TYR A 92 6.42 -10.31 -4.27
N ALA A 93 7.74 -10.45 -4.35
CA ALA A 93 8.30 -11.70 -4.83
C ALA A 93 7.97 -12.79 -3.81
N THR A 94 7.51 -13.95 -4.29
CA THR A 94 7.10 -15.08 -3.47
C THR A 94 7.84 -16.32 -3.95
N SER A 95 8.03 -17.31 -3.08
CA SER A 95 8.59 -18.60 -3.48
C SER A 95 8.01 -19.71 -2.62
N SER A 96 7.38 -20.72 -3.23
CA SER A 96 6.90 -21.88 -2.48
C SER A 96 8.03 -22.78 -2.00
N ALA A 97 9.13 -22.87 -2.76
CA ALA A 97 10.33 -23.59 -2.32
C ALA A 97 10.92 -22.92 -1.07
N GLY A 98 11.08 -21.60 -1.12
CA GLY A 98 11.45 -20.77 0.01
C GLY A 98 10.54 -20.95 1.22
N LEU A 99 9.23 -20.91 1.00
CA LEU A 99 8.24 -21.11 2.07
C LEU A 99 8.36 -22.50 2.68
N SER A 100 8.60 -23.53 1.87
CA SER A 100 8.80 -24.91 2.34
C SER A 100 10.05 -25.02 3.21
N TYR A 101 11.17 -24.37 2.84
CA TYR A 101 12.36 -24.32 3.70
C TYR A 101 12.05 -23.72 5.07
N LEU A 102 11.38 -22.57 5.11
CA LEU A 102 11.04 -21.89 6.37
C LEU A 102 10.07 -22.70 7.23
N ALA A 103 9.05 -23.29 6.62
CA ALA A 103 8.01 -24.05 7.32
C ALA A 103 8.53 -25.39 7.86
N LYS A 104 9.31 -26.15 7.07
CA LYS A 104 9.91 -27.42 7.49
C LYS A 104 10.92 -27.24 8.61
N ALA A 105 11.69 -26.15 8.55
CA ALA A 105 12.66 -25.82 9.59
C ALA A 105 12.03 -25.14 10.83
N GLY A 106 10.70 -24.97 10.87
CA GLY A 106 10.02 -24.37 12.02
C GLY A 106 10.47 -22.94 12.33
N LEU A 107 10.89 -22.18 11.31
CA LEU A 107 11.43 -20.82 11.45
C LEU A 107 10.35 -19.74 11.42
N ILE A 108 9.14 -20.12 10.99
CA ILE A 108 7.96 -19.26 10.97
C ILE A 108 6.79 -19.96 11.66
N ASN A 109 5.89 -19.17 12.23
CA ASN A 109 4.70 -19.71 12.85
C ASN A 109 3.81 -20.39 11.81
N LYS A 110 3.11 -21.46 12.22
CA LYS A 110 2.13 -22.11 11.35
C LYS A 110 1.08 -21.10 10.90
N CYS A 111 0.88 -21.00 9.59
CA CYS A 111 -0.11 -20.11 9.02
C CYS A 111 -1.52 -20.73 9.06
N ASP A 112 -2.49 -20.01 9.60
CA ASP A 112 -3.91 -20.34 9.45
C ASP A 112 -4.37 -20.02 8.01
N GLY A 113 -4.38 -21.02 7.12
CA GLY A 113 -4.84 -20.87 5.73
C GLY A 113 -3.95 -21.55 4.69
N ASN A 114 -4.02 -21.08 3.43
CA ASN A 114 -3.25 -21.60 2.31
C ASN A 114 -1.90 -20.87 2.13
N SER A 115 -1.02 -21.43 1.30
CA SER A 115 0.32 -20.89 1.00
C SER A 115 0.32 -19.42 0.56
N SER A 116 -0.72 -18.97 -0.16
CA SER A 116 -0.85 -17.57 -0.60
C SER A 116 -1.17 -16.62 0.54
N GLY A 117 -2.10 -17.00 1.43
CA GLY A 117 -2.42 -16.21 2.63
C GLY A 117 -1.25 -16.15 3.61
N CYS A 118 -0.45 -17.21 3.68
CA CYS A 118 0.75 -17.25 4.50
C CYS A 118 1.83 -16.27 4.01
N GLN A 119 2.13 -16.30 2.71
CA GLN A 119 3.15 -15.44 2.10
C GLN A 119 2.78 -13.94 2.10
N ALA A 120 1.50 -13.61 2.29
CA ALA A 120 1.02 -12.24 2.44
C ALA A 120 1.18 -11.67 3.86
N LYS A 121 1.46 -12.51 4.88
CA LYS A 121 1.68 -12.02 6.25
C LYS A 121 2.99 -11.25 6.33
N THR A 122 3.00 -10.17 7.11
CA THR A 122 4.23 -9.45 7.46
C THR A 122 5.06 -10.27 8.43
N LEU A 123 6.38 -10.26 8.25
CA LEU A 123 7.32 -10.95 9.12
C LEU A 123 7.41 -10.26 10.49
N THR A 124 7.33 -11.04 11.56
CA THR A 124 7.56 -10.55 12.93
C THR A 124 9.06 -10.56 13.30
N ARG A 125 9.44 -9.80 14.33
CA ARG A 125 10.84 -9.73 14.78
C ARG A 125 11.37 -11.07 15.31
N GLU A 126 10.53 -11.85 15.98
CA GLU A 126 10.91 -13.18 16.45
C GLU A 126 11.14 -14.17 15.30
N GLU A 127 10.30 -14.14 14.26
CA GLU A 127 10.45 -14.97 13.06
C GLU A 127 11.68 -14.51 12.26
N ALA A 128 11.92 -13.20 12.18
CA ALA A 128 13.12 -12.66 11.57
C ALA A 128 14.38 -13.16 12.28
N ALA A 129 14.41 -13.15 13.61
CA ALA A 129 15.52 -13.67 14.40
C ALA A 129 15.77 -15.16 14.14
N ALA A 130 14.71 -15.97 14.13
CA ALA A 130 14.79 -17.40 13.84
C ALA A 130 15.40 -17.66 12.45
N ILE A 131 14.92 -16.93 11.43
CA ILE A 131 15.38 -17.06 10.05
C ILE A 131 16.85 -16.66 9.92
N ILE A 132 17.21 -15.45 10.35
CA ILE A 132 18.55 -14.90 10.12
C ILE A 132 19.62 -15.63 10.91
N THR A 133 19.31 -16.17 12.10
CA THR A 133 20.29 -16.92 12.88
C THR A 133 20.56 -18.31 12.29
N VAL A 134 19.54 -18.99 11.75
CA VAL A 134 19.75 -20.24 11.01
C VAL A 134 20.48 -19.99 9.69
N VAL A 135 20.05 -18.99 8.92
CA VAL A 135 20.69 -18.63 7.63
C VAL A 135 22.12 -18.16 7.82
N GLY A 136 22.40 -17.40 8.88
CA GLY A 136 23.75 -16.94 9.22
C GLY A 136 24.64 -18.07 9.78
N GLY A 137 24.05 -19.18 10.23
CA GLY A 137 24.79 -20.21 10.97
C GLY A 137 25.28 -19.70 12.31
N ILE A 138 24.42 -18.94 13.01
CA ILE A 138 24.64 -18.34 14.32
C ILE A 138 24.27 -19.35 15.42
N PRO A 139 25.16 -19.60 16.41
CA PRO A 139 24.86 -20.42 17.58
C PRO A 139 23.67 -19.89 18.41
N GLN A 140 22.86 -20.82 18.94
CA GLN A 140 21.61 -20.55 19.68
C GLN A 140 21.79 -20.62 21.21
N ASP A 141 23.03 -20.45 21.69
CA ASP A 141 23.44 -20.55 23.09
C ASP A 141 23.77 -19.18 23.71
N SER A 142 23.35 -18.10 23.06
CA SER A 142 23.57 -16.74 23.52
C SER A 142 22.81 -16.46 24.85
N PRO A 143 23.41 -15.69 25.79
CA PRO A 143 22.76 -15.35 27.05
C PRO A 143 21.42 -14.61 26.86
N ASN A 144 20.49 -14.78 27.81
CA ASN A 144 19.21 -14.06 27.78
C ASN A 144 19.42 -12.55 27.82
N ALA A 145 18.91 -11.84 26.82
CA ALA A 145 19.20 -10.43 26.62
C ALA A 145 17.98 -9.50 26.81
N TYR A 146 16.78 -10.02 26.57
CA TYR A 146 15.54 -9.27 26.73
C TYR A 146 14.64 -9.99 27.74
N SER A 147 13.77 -9.25 28.41
CA SER A 147 12.80 -9.82 29.36
C SER A 147 11.42 -9.99 28.74
N ASP A 148 11.13 -9.28 27.64
CA ASP A 148 9.83 -9.29 26.99
C ASP A 148 9.63 -10.45 25.99
N ASP A 149 10.67 -11.27 25.78
CA ASP A 149 10.65 -12.45 24.92
C ASP A 149 10.69 -13.79 25.67
N ASP A 150 10.68 -13.81 27.00
CA ASP A 150 10.72 -15.02 27.84
C ASP A 150 9.57 -16.03 27.56
N THR A 151 8.53 -15.60 26.84
CA THR A 151 7.41 -16.47 26.42
C THR A 151 7.47 -16.86 24.94
N SER A 152 8.44 -16.33 24.19
CA SER A 152 8.61 -16.63 22.77
C SER A 152 9.31 -17.97 22.60
N ILE A 153 8.78 -18.81 21.71
CA ILE A 153 9.44 -20.04 21.29
C ILE A 153 10.75 -19.77 20.51
N TYR A 154 10.97 -18.54 20.07
CA TYR A 154 12.17 -18.10 19.34
C TYR A 154 13.17 -17.36 20.24
N GLN A 155 13.01 -17.43 21.56
CA GLN A 155 13.86 -16.72 22.54
C GLN A 155 15.36 -16.93 22.29
N SER A 156 15.79 -18.18 22.05
CA SER A 156 17.21 -18.47 21.80
C SER A 156 17.76 -17.76 20.56
N ALA A 157 16.96 -17.60 19.51
CA ALA A 157 17.34 -16.82 18.32
C ALA A 157 17.37 -15.32 18.59
N ILE A 158 16.39 -14.82 19.35
CA ILE A 158 16.30 -13.42 19.75
C ILE A 158 17.54 -13.00 20.55
N ASN A 159 17.99 -13.85 21.47
CA ASN A 159 19.17 -13.63 22.29
C ASN A 159 20.47 -13.50 21.46
N GLY A 160 20.54 -14.16 20.30
CA GLY A 160 21.65 -14.00 19.37
C GLY A 160 21.74 -12.60 18.77
N LEU A 161 20.63 -11.86 18.66
CA LEU A 161 20.63 -10.53 18.02
C LEU A 161 21.59 -9.54 18.71
N PRO A 162 21.45 -9.23 20.00
CA PRO A 162 22.34 -8.28 20.66
C PRO A 162 23.76 -8.82 20.83
N TYR A 163 23.91 -10.13 21.05
CA TYR A 163 25.21 -10.77 21.23
C TYR A 163 26.12 -10.58 20.01
N TYR A 164 25.55 -10.69 18.80
CA TYR A 164 26.26 -10.51 17.54
C TYR A 164 26.07 -9.11 16.91
N GLY A 165 25.61 -8.12 17.68
CA GLY A 165 25.57 -6.72 17.21
C GLY A 165 24.49 -6.42 16.16
N MET A 166 23.42 -7.24 16.11
CA MET A 166 22.31 -7.11 15.16
C MET A 166 21.12 -6.30 15.71
N GLN A 167 21.05 -6.07 17.03
CA GLN A 167 20.06 -5.18 17.66
C GLN A 167 20.06 -3.76 17.08
N VAL A 168 21.20 -3.31 16.56
CA VAL A 168 21.34 -1.99 15.92
C VAL A 168 20.44 -1.85 14.70
N CYS A 169 20.10 -2.95 14.01
CA CYS A 169 19.21 -2.94 12.84
C CYS A 169 17.83 -2.37 13.20
N PHE A 170 17.45 -2.49 14.48
CA PHE A 170 16.21 -1.96 15.03
C PHE A 170 16.40 -0.73 15.92
N GLY A 171 17.55 -0.06 15.83
CA GLY A 171 17.85 1.10 16.67
C GLY A 171 18.24 0.76 18.12
N SER A 172 18.69 -0.47 18.38
CA SER A 172 19.16 -0.92 19.71
C SER A 172 18.14 -0.71 20.83
N PRO A 173 16.95 -1.32 20.71
CA PRO A 173 15.89 -1.10 21.69
C PRO A 173 16.21 -1.78 23.03
N PHE A 174 15.60 -1.29 24.11
CA PHE A 174 15.66 -1.94 25.42
C PHE A 174 14.74 -3.18 25.52
N GLU A 175 13.73 -3.27 24.66
CA GLU A 175 12.78 -4.38 24.53
C GLU A 175 12.70 -4.81 23.06
N ILE A 176 12.62 -6.12 22.80
CA ILE A 176 12.64 -6.61 21.42
C ILE A 176 11.26 -6.58 20.75
N LEU A 177 10.18 -6.54 21.53
CA LEU A 177 8.79 -6.60 21.07
C LEU A 177 8.60 -7.72 20.04
N PRO A 178 8.63 -9.01 20.44
CA PRO A 178 8.76 -10.16 19.53
C PRO A 178 7.75 -10.17 18.36
N LYS A 179 6.53 -9.66 18.59
CA LYS A 179 5.43 -9.65 17.61
C LYS A 179 5.40 -8.41 16.71
N GLU A 180 6.28 -7.43 16.93
CA GLU A 180 6.39 -6.27 16.04
C GLU A 180 6.87 -6.67 14.64
N THR A 181 6.53 -5.86 13.64
CA THR A 181 6.78 -6.18 12.23
C THR A 181 8.09 -5.58 11.74
N VAL A 182 8.77 -6.28 10.84
CA VAL A 182 10.10 -5.90 10.33
C VAL A 182 10.00 -5.16 8.99
N ALA A 183 10.75 -4.06 8.84
CA ALA A 183 10.90 -3.35 7.57
C ALA A 183 11.92 -4.03 6.63
N ARG A 184 11.84 -3.76 5.33
CA ARG A 184 12.71 -4.37 4.31
C ARG A 184 14.17 -4.04 4.53
N ASP A 185 14.48 -2.81 4.92
CA ASP A 185 15.86 -2.41 5.22
C ASP A 185 16.39 -2.97 6.54
N GLU A 186 15.54 -3.05 7.57
CA GLU A 186 15.86 -3.75 8.82
C GLU A 186 16.18 -5.22 8.56
N PHE A 187 15.37 -5.92 7.74
CA PHE A 187 15.65 -7.31 7.36
C PHE A 187 16.94 -7.45 6.55
N ALA A 188 17.21 -6.52 5.62
CA ALA A 188 18.47 -6.49 4.88
C ALA A 188 19.68 -6.35 5.82
N CYS A 189 19.59 -5.46 6.80
CA CYS A 189 20.59 -5.30 7.85
C CYS A 189 20.82 -6.60 8.63
N LEU A 190 19.74 -7.22 9.12
CA LEU A 190 19.82 -8.46 9.91
C LEU A 190 20.48 -9.60 9.11
N LEU A 191 20.05 -9.81 7.87
CA LEU A 191 20.53 -10.91 7.03
C LEU A 191 22.02 -10.78 6.71
N VAL A 192 22.47 -9.59 6.29
CA VAL A 192 23.88 -9.39 5.96
C VAL A 192 24.76 -9.50 7.21
N ARG A 193 24.31 -8.96 8.34
CA ARG A 193 25.06 -9.05 9.60
C ARG A 193 25.11 -10.46 10.16
N SER A 194 24.01 -11.22 10.07
CA SER A 194 24.00 -12.60 10.56
C SER A 194 24.93 -13.50 9.75
N ILE A 195 24.96 -13.35 8.42
CA ILE A 195 25.92 -14.06 7.56
C ILE A 195 27.36 -13.69 7.93
N LYS A 196 27.64 -12.39 8.12
CA LYS A 196 28.99 -11.92 8.51
C LYS A 196 29.45 -12.41 9.87
N ALA A 197 28.53 -12.54 10.82
CA ALA A 197 28.83 -12.93 12.19
C ALA A 197 28.88 -14.45 12.39
N GLY A 198 28.19 -15.22 11.54
CA GLY A 198 28.06 -16.66 11.69
C GLY A 198 29.03 -17.46 10.81
N THR A 199 28.65 -18.70 10.52
CA THR A 199 29.49 -19.68 9.81
C THR A 199 29.21 -19.74 8.31
N THR A 200 28.15 -19.07 7.86
CA THR A 200 27.77 -19.01 6.44
C THR A 200 28.78 -18.19 5.64
N THR A 201 29.03 -18.60 4.39
CA THR A 201 29.99 -17.88 3.53
C THR A 201 29.53 -16.45 3.27
N ASN A 202 30.45 -15.51 3.42
CA ASN A 202 30.16 -14.09 3.27
C ASN A 202 29.65 -13.75 1.86
N LEU A 203 28.61 -12.93 1.82
CA LEU A 203 28.20 -12.24 0.61
C LEU A 203 29.23 -11.17 0.26
N SER A 204 29.58 -11.07 -1.03
CA SER A 204 30.57 -10.12 -1.53
C SER A 204 29.98 -9.21 -2.61
N GLY A 205 30.67 -8.11 -2.89
CA GLY A 205 30.22 -7.11 -3.86
C GLY A 205 29.30 -6.04 -3.27
N SER A 206 29.09 -4.99 -4.05
CA SER A 206 28.19 -3.88 -3.75
C SER A 206 27.75 -3.28 -5.08
N VAL A 207 26.45 -3.08 -5.26
CA VAL A 207 25.90 -2.42 -6.43
C VAL A 207 24.78 -1.48 -6.01
N ASP A 208 24.84 -0.27 -6.52
CA ASP A 208 23.79 0.73 -6.38
C ASP A 208 22.70 0.45 -7.42
N LYS A 209 21.77 -0.45 -7.07
CA LYS A 209 20.74 -0.98 -8.00
C LYS A 209 19.43 -0.21 -7.91
N TYR A 210 19.13 0.35 -6.75
CA TYR A 210 17.85 0.98 -6.48
C TYR A 210 18.00 2.50 -6.56
N SER A 211 16.89 3.23 -6.49
CA SER A 211 16.86 4.69 -6.58
C SER A 211 16.36 5.36 -5.29
N ASP A 212 16.01 4.57 -4.28
CA ASP A 212 15.41 5.01 -3.01
C ASP A 212 16.06 4.39 -1.76
N GLU A 213 17.10 3.58 -1.91
CA GLU A 213 17.90 2.97 -0.85
C GLU A 213 18.64 4.01 -0.01
N GLY A 214 19.00 5.17 -0.58
CA GLY A 214 19.57 6.30 0.16
C GLY A 214 18.67 6.87 1.28
N ALA A 215 17.39 6.50 1.32
CA ALA A 215 16.51 6.77 2.46
C ALA A 215 16.74 5.82 3.66
N SER A 216 17.57 4.78 3.50
CA SER A 216 17.93 3.83 4.54
C SER A 216 19.32 4.07 5.11
N LYS A 217 19.45 3.88 6.41
CA LYS A 217 20.75 3.82 7.10
C LYS A 217 21.54 2.54 6.76
N TRP A 218 20.88 1.55 6.13
CA TRP A 218 21.44 0.24 5.78
C TRP A 218 21.73 0.10 4.27
N THR A 219 22.03 1.22 3.60
CA THR A 219 22.32 1.27 2.15
C THR A 219 23.41 0.27 1.75
N ASN A 220 24.46 0.10 2.56
CA ASN A 220 25.55 -0.83 2.27
C ASN A 220 25.09 -2.30 2.28
N GLU A 221 24.27 -2.68 3.24
CA GLU A 221 23.68 -4.01 3.33
C GLU A 221 22.72 -4.28 2.18
N ILE A 222 21.89 -3.29 1.83
CA ILE A 222 21.00 -3.36 0.66
C ILE A 222 21.80 -3.59 -0.63
N ASN A 223 22.88 -2.81 -0.84
CA ASN A 223 23.73 -2.92 -2.03
C ASN A 223 24.51 -4.24 -2.09
N THR A 224 24.87 -4.81 -0.93
CA THR A 224 25.46 -6.15 -0.85
C THR A 224 24.47 -7.22 -1.33
N LEU A 225 23.22 -7.17 -0.84
CA LEU A 225 22.18 -8.12 -1.28
C LEU A 225 21.80 -7.92 -2.75
N ALA A 226 21.78 -6.68 -3.23
CA ALA A 226 21.55 -6.35 -4.63
C ALA A 226 22.65 -6.92 -5.55
N ALA A 227 23.92 -6.88 -5.11
CA ALA A 227 25.06 -7.38 -5.89
C ALA A 227 25.03 -8.90 -6.06
N ASN A 228 24.39 -9.59 -5.12
CA ASN A 228 24.18 -11.04 -5.16
C ASN A 228 22.83 -11.41 -5.80
N ASP A 229 22.02 -10.42 -6.19
CA ASP A 229 20.73 -10.59 -6.87
C ASP A 229 19.78 -11.50 -6.07
N VAL A 230 19.77 -11.33 -4.75
CA VAL A 230 18.91 -12.10 -3.83
C VAL A 230 17.73 -11.30 -3.30
N ILE A 231 17.83 -9.97 -3.30
CA ILE A 231 16.74 -9.09 -2.86
C ILE A 231 15.96 -8.56 -4.08
N PRO A 232 14.62 -8.70 -4.12
CA PRO A 232 13.82 -8.25 -5.25
C PRO A 232 13.52 -6.75 -5.16
N ALA A 233 13.18 -6.14 -6.30
CA ALA A 233 12.52 -4.84 -6.31
C ALA A 233 11.20 -4.91 -5.53
N CYS A 234 10.84 -3.85 -4.83
CA CYS A 234 9.61 -3.78 -4.05
C CYS A 234 8.37 -3.43 -4.87
N SER A 235 8.57 -3.10 -6.15
CA SER A 235 7.52 -2.64 -7.05
C SER A 235 7.82 -3.02 -8.50
N SER A 236 6.86 -2.79 -9.39
CA SER A 236 6.97 -2.98 -10.84
C SER A 236 7.97 -2.00 -11.47
N ILE A 237 8.43 -0.99 -10.73
CA ILE A 237 9.63 -0.25 -11.09
C ILE A 237 10.82 -1.03 -10.51
N SER A 238 11.62 -1.59 -11.40
CA SER A 238 12.72 -2.48 -11.05
C SER A 238 13.83 -1.81 -10.22
N ASP A 239 13.88 -0.48 -10.19
CA ASP A 239 14.86 0.31 -9.43
C ASP A 239 14.34 0.74 -8.05
N LYS A 240 13.27 0.16 -7.51
CA LYS A 240 12.75 0.52 -6.18
C LYS A 240 12.99 -0.56 -5.14
N PHE A 241 13.51 -0.15 -3.98
CA PHE A 241 13.76 -0.98 -2.81
C PHE A 241 12.67 -0.85 -1.74
N CYS A 242 12.08 0.33 -1.54
CA CYS A 242 11.13 0.65 -0.49
C CYS A 242 11.63 0.35 0.94
N PRO A 243 12.63 1.08 1.48
CA PRO A 243 13.26 0.76 2.76
C PRO A 243 12.31 0.52 3.93
N SER A 244 11.39 1.46 4.16
CA SER A 244 10.47 1.46 5.31
C SER A 244 9.26 0.54 5.15
N ARG A 245 9.13 -0.15 4.01
CA ARG A 245 8.02 -1.09 3.79
C ARG A 245 8.21 -2.33 4.64
N LYS A 246 7.14 -2.77 5.31
CA LYS A 246 7.13 -4.05 6.01
C LYS A 246 7.35 -5.20 5.03
N ILE A 247 8.28 -6.09 5.37
CA ILE A 247 8.62 -7.24 4.55
C ILE A 247 7.62 -8.37 4.81
N SER A 248 7.14 -9.02 3.76
CA SER A 248 6.26 -10.19 3.90
C SER A 248 7.06 -11.49 4.04
N ILE A 249 6.41 -12.51 4.60
CA ILE A 249 6.95 -13.88 4.63
C ILE A 249 7.28 -14.34 3.20
N GLY A 250 6.44 -14.01 2.21
CA GLY A 250 6.69 -14.34 0.81
C GLY A 250 7.99 -13.76 0.25
N GLU A 251 8.27 -12.49 0.56
CA GLU A 251 9.51 -11.84 0.12
C GLU A 251 10.74 -12.46 0.77
N VAL A 252 10.63 -12.81 2.05
CA VAL A 252 11.69 -13.55 2.75
C VAL A 252 11.87 -14.92 2.12
N SER A 253 10.78 -15.66 1.87
CA SER A 253 10.83 -16.95 1.18
C SER A 253 11.53 -16.84 -0.17
N TYR A 254 11.23 -15.81 -0.96
CA TYR A 254 11.93 -15.56 -2.22
C TYR A 254 13.44 -15.32 -2.01
N ILE A 255 13.83 -14.48 -1.04
CA ILE A 255 15.23 -14.22 -0.73
C ILE A 255 15.96 -15.52 -0.36
N ILE A 256 15.34 -16.36 0.48
CA ILE A 256 15.90 -17.65 0.90
C ILE A 256 16.06 -18.60 -0.28
N ASP A 257 15.04 -18.72 -1.12
CA ASP A 257 15.10 -19.54 -2.33
C ASP A 257 16.21 -19.07 -3.28
N LYS A 258 16.41 -17.75 -3.44
CA LYS A 258 17.53 -17.21 -4.23
C LYS A 258 18.88 -17.49 -3.61
N LEU A 259 19.03 -17.39 -2.29
CA LEU A 259 20.28 -17.73 -1.61
C LEU A 259 20.63 -19.21 -1.80
N VAL A 260 19.65 -20.10 -1.66
CA VAL A 260 19.83 -21.55 -1.90
C VAL A 260 20.13 -21.84 -3.37
N GLY A 261 19.32 -21.31 -4.28
CA GLY A 261 19.44 -21.56 -5.72
C GLY A 261 20.73 -21.03 -6.34
N LYS A 262 21.33 -19.99 -5.74
CA LYS A 262 22.67 -19.47 -6.11
C LYS A 262 23.80 -20.13 -5.32
N SER A 263 23.50 -21.15 -4.50
CA SER A 263 24.46 -21.84 -3.64
C SER A 263 25.22 -20.93 -2.67
N LEU A 264 24.61 -19.81 -2.28
CA LEU A 264 25.14 -18.89 -1.29
C LEU A 264 24.90 -19.42 0.14
N ILE A 265 23.87 -20.25 0.31
CA ILE A 265 23.61 -21.01 1.53
C ILE A 265 23.24 -22.46 1.18
N SER A 266 23.47 -23.39 2.12
CA SER A 266 23.15 -24.81 1.96
C SER A 266 21.71 -25.12 2.38
N THR A 267 21.06 -26.06 1.70
CA THR A 267 19.75 -26.59 2.10
C THR A 267 19.78 -27.27 3.46
N ASN A 268 20.94 -27.79 3.89
CA ASN A 268 21.10 -28.50 5.16
C ASN A 268 20.76 -27.61 6.37
N LEU A 269 20.85 -26.28 6.22
CA LEU A 269 20.42 -25.33 7.25
C LEU A 269 18.94 -25.49 7.61
N PHE A 270 18.12 -26.05 6.70
CA PHE A 270 16.67 -26.19 6.86
C PHE A 270 16.22 -27.63 7.16
N GLU A 271 17.14 -28.53 7.47
CA GLU A 271 16.83 -29.95 7.79
C GLU A 271 16.52 -30.17 9.27
N SER A 272 16.70 -29.15 10.11
CA SER A 272 16.39 -29.20 11.54
C SER A 272 15.32 -28.16 11.90
N SER A 273 14.56 -28.44 12.96
CA SER A 273 13.49 -27.57 13.46
C SER A 273 13.81 -27.06 14.87
N PRO A 274 14.75 -26.11 15.03
CA PRO A 274 15.28 -25.71 16.34
C PRO A 274 14.29 -24.97 17.25
N PHE A 275 13.16 -24.46 16.72
CA PHE A 275 12.23 -23.61 17.48
C PHE A 275 10.79 -24.15 17.47
N ASN A 276 10.16 -24.21 16.30
CA ASN A 276 8.79 -24.69 16.13
C ASN A 276 8.78 -26.09 15.51
N ASN A 277 7.66 -26.79 15.62
CA ASN A 277 7.46 -28.06 14.93
C ASN A 277 7.40 -27.84 13.42
N SER A 278 8.04 -28.73 12.66
CA SER A 278 7.94 -28.76 11.20
C SER A 278 6.49 -28.86 10.75
N TRP A 279 6.15 -28.11 9.70
CA TRP A 279 4.84 -28.20 9.05
C TRP A 279 4.97 -27.98 7.54
N GLU A 280 3.97 -28.45 6.79
CA GLU A 280 3.94 -28.33 5.33
C GLU A 280 2.91 -27.29 4.89
N PRO A 281 3.28 -26.34 4.02
CA PRO A 281 2.32 -25.46 3.36
C PRO A 281 1.30 -26.25 2.55
N SER A 282 0.04 -25.81 2.54
CA SER A 282 -1.04 -26.43 1.76
C SER A 282 -1.56 -25.48 0.67
N GLY A 283 -1.73 -25.99 -0.55
CA GLY A 283 -2.07 -25.21 -1.75
C GLY A 283 -0.86 -24.82 -2.61
N GLY A 284 -1.07 -24.68 -3.92
CA GLY A 284 -0.03 -24.32 -4.90
C GLY A 284 0.47 -22.88 -4.78
N GLU A 285 1.50 -22.55 -5.57
CA GLU A 285 1.97 -21.17 -5.76
C GLU A 285 0.82 -20.24 -6.15
N VAL A 286 1.01 -18.94 -5.89
CA VAL A 286 0.09 -17.90 -6.34
C VAL A 286 -0.10 -18.07 -7.85
N GLU A 287 -1.27 -18.54 -8.27
CA GLU A 287 -1.67 -18.60 -9.67
C GLU A 287 -1.50 -17.22 -10.32
N ASN A 288 -1.12 -17.22 -11.60
CA ASN A 288 -0.82 -16.04 -12.40
C ASN A 288 -1.90 -14.95 -12.21
N VAL A 289 -1.52 -13.79 -11.67
CA VAL A 289 -2.44 -12.70 -11.29
C VAL A 289 -3.00 -11.95 -12.52
N ALA A 290 -2.76 -12.47 -13.72
CA ALA A 290 -3.45 -12.04 -14.93
C ALA A 290 -4.92 -12.48 -14.98
N GLU A 291 -5.33 -13.52 -14.23
CA GLU A 291 -6.73 -13.99 -14.21
C GLU A 291 -7.41 -13.94 -12.83
N THR A 292 -6.66 -13.77 -11.74
CA THR A 292 -7.24 -13.34 -10.46
C THR A 292 -7.26 -11.83 -10.38
N ALA A 293 -8.19 -11.24 -11.14
CA ALA A 293 -8.70 -9.91 -10.82
C ALA A 293 -9.00 -9.89 -9.32
N VAL A 294 -8.28 -9.07 -8.55
CA VAL A 294 -8.84 -8.55 -7.31
C VAL A 294 -10.17 -7.99 -7.72
N SER A 295 -11.27 -8.60 -7.28
CA SER A 295 -12.59 -8.03 -7.47
C SER A 295 -12.49 -6.60 -6.93
N ASN A 296 -12.47 -5.63 -7.85
CA ASN A 296 -12.45 -4.22 -7.52
C ASN A 296 -13.68 -4.00 -6.62
N PRO A 297 -13.53 -3.70 -5.33
CA PRO A 297 -14.67 -3.51 -4.43
C PRO A 297 -15.51 -2.28 -4.84
N ASN A 298 -14.98 -1.50 -5.77
CA ASN A 298 -15.54 -0.33 -6.42
C ASN A 298 -15.84 -0.56 -7.92
N ALA A 299 -15.78 -1.79 -8.44
CA ALA A 299 -16.20 -2.07 -9.82
C ALA A 299 -17.66 -1.62 -9.98
N GLY A 300 -17.91 -0.69 -10.90
CA GLY A 300 -19.21 -0.05 -11.08
C GLY A 300 -19.41 1.30 -10.38
N ASN A 301 -18.39 1.86 -9.71
CA ASN A 301 -18.46 3.22 -9.15
C ASN A 301 -17.94 4.34 -10.07
N ASP A 302 -17.48 3.93 -11.24
CA ASP A 302 -17.33 4.71 -12.46
C ASP A 302 -18.70 5.00 -13.10
N ALA A 303 -19.71 4.19 -12.81
CA ALA A 303 -21.04 4.33 -13.38
C ALA A 303 -21.62 5.73 -13.09
N CYS A 304 -22.11 6.35 -14.16
CA CYS A 304 -22.89 7.57 -14.09
C CYS A 304 -24.24 7.26 -13.43
N VAL A 305 -24.30 7.38 -12.10
CA VAL A 305 -25.50 7.16 -11.30
C VAL A 305 -25.98 8.47 -10.66
N PRO A 306 -27.29 8.60 -10.35
CA PRO A 306 -27.80 9.77 -9.66
C PRO A 306 -27.11 9.98 -8.31
N LYS A 307 -26.56 11.17 -8.08
CA LYS A 307 -25.98 11.61 -6.81
C LYS A 307 -27.08 12.06 -5.84
N ASP A 308 -26.98 11.68 -4.57
CA ASP A 308 -27.83 12.22 -3.50
C ASP A 308 -27.12 13.41 -2.84
N ASN A 309 -27.61 14.62 -3.14
CA ASN A 309 -27.14 15.86 -2.54
C ASN A 309 -28.12 16.43 -1.49
N SER A 310 -29.16 15.68 -1.11
CA SER A 310 -30.20 16.20 -0.20
C SER A 310 -29.66 16.60 1.18
N GLY A 311 -28.63 15.88 1.65
CA GLY A 311 -27.98 16.08 2.95
C GLY A 311 -26.87 17.13 2.99
N ILE A 312 -26.50 17.78 1.87
CA ILE A 312 -25.38 18.72 1.87
C ILE A 312 -25.70 20.01 2.66
N ILE A 313 -24.72 20.48 3.43
CA ILE A 313 -24.76 21.75 4.13
C ILE A 313 -24.13 22.80 3.20
N ILE A 314 -24.80 23.94 2.98
CA ILE A 314 -24.32 25.01 2.08
C ILE A 314 -24.40 26.36 2.82
N ASN A 315 -23.46 26.56 3.75
CA ASN A 315 -23.41 27.74 4.62
C ASN A 315 -22.20 28.62 4.34
N SER A 316 -21.16 28.10 3.69
CA SER A 316 -19.93 28.80 3.37
C SER A 316 -19.57 28.75 1.88
N VAL A 317 -18.62 29.59 1.45
CA VAL A 317 -18.04 29.51 0.10
C VAL A 317 -17.29 28.20 -0.09
N LEU A 318 -16.69 27.66 0.98
CA LEU A 318 -16.02 26.36 0.96
C LEU A 318 -17.01 25.25 0.62
N ASP A 319 -18.19 25.23 1.26
CA ASP A 319 -19.25 24.25 0.98
C ASP A 319 -19.72 24.32 -0.49
N ILE A 320 -19.83 25.55 -1.01
CA ILE A 320 -20.22 25.80 -2.41
C ILE A 320 -19.15 25.25 -3.36
N GLN A 321 -17.88 25.56 -3.12
CA GLN A 321 -16.77 25.06 -3.92
C GLN A 321 -16.69 23.53 -3.85
N GLN A 322 -16.91 22.94 -2.68
CA GLN A 322 -16.92 21.48 -2.49
C GLN A 322 -18.05 20.82 -3.27
N PHE A 323 -19.27 21.38 -3.19
CA PHE A 323 -20.39 20.92 -4.00
C PHE A 323 -20.07 20.99 -5.50
N LEU A 324 -19.57 22.14 -5.97
CA LEU A 324 -19.27 22.37 -7.38
C LEU A 324 -18.23 21.36 -7.88
N ALA A 325 -17.12 21.19 -7.15
CA ALA A 325 -16.08 20.24 -7.47
C ALA A 325 -16.62 18.80 -7.54
N ASN A 326 -17.37 18.36 -6.52
CA ASN A 326 -17.95 17.01 -6.45
C ASN A 326 -18.98 16.72 -7.58
N ASN A 327 -19.53 17.77 -8.18
CA ASN A 327 -20.57 17.69 -9.20
C ASN A 327 -20.07 18.11 -10.59
N GLY A 328 -18.75 18.16 -10.80
CA GLY A 328 -18.14 18.35 -12.12
C GLY A 328 -18.07 19.81 -12.59
N PHE A 329 -18.27 20.77 -11.70
CA PHE A 329 -18.11 22.20 -11.98
C PHE A 329 -16.80 22.67 -11.34
N ASN A 330 -15.79 22.98 -12.14
CA ASN A 330 -14.46 23.35 -11.63
C ASN A 330 -14.47 24.76 -11.00
N PRO A 331 -14.42 24.90 -9.65
CA PRO A 331 -14.45 26.20 -9.00
C PRO A 331 -13.05 26.81 -8.85
N GLY A 332 -12.00 26.15 -9.33
CA GLY A 332 -10.61 26.39 -8.94
C GLY A 332 -10.26 25.68 -7.62
N PRO A 333 -9.25 26.18 -6.88
CA PRO A 333 -8.97 25.71 -5.52
C PRO A 333 -10.21 25.75 -4.62
N VAL A 334 -10.38 24.73 -3.77
CA VAL A 334 -11.43 24.68 -2.74
C VAL A 334 -10.81 25.27 -1.47
N ASP A 335 -10.78 26.58 -1.39
CA ASP A 335 -10.01 27.38 -0.42
C ASP A 335 -10.90 28.32 0.41
N GLY A 336 -12.22 28.27 0.21
CA GLY A 336 -13.19 29.16 0.84
C GLY A 336 -13.23 30.57 0.25
N GLN A 337 -12.49 30.86 -0.83
CA GLN A 337 -12.44 32.18 -1.46
C GLN A 337 -13.27 32.26 -2.74
N SER A 338 -14.16 33.26 -2.83
CA SER A 338 -15.04 33.42 -4.00
C SER A 338 -14.34 34.15 -5.15
N GLY A 339 -13.38 33.46 -5.77
CA GLY A 339 -12.59 33.96 -6.89
C GLY A 339 -13.30 33.87 -8.26
N PRO A 340 -12.67 34.36 -9.35
CA PRO A 340 -13.25 34.33 -10.70
C PRO A 340 -13.66 32.94 -11.18
N LYS A 341 -12.86 31.90 -10.89
CA LYS A 341 -13.17 30.50 -11.23
C LYS A 341 -14.39 29.98 -10.46
N THR A 342 -14.49 30.29 -9.17
CA THR A 342 -15.65 29.91 -8.35
C THR A 342 -16.92 30.58 -8.86
N LYS A 343 -16.88 31.87 -9.18
CA LYS A 343 -18.02 32.59 -9.78
C LYS A 343 -18.42 32.01 -11.14
N ALA A 344 -17.45 31.66 -11.98
CA ALA A 344 -17.71 31.01 -13.27
C ALA A 344 -18.37 29.64 -13.08
N ALA A 345 -17.90 28.83 -12.13
CA ALA A 345 -18.48 27.53 -11.80
C ALA A 345 -19.91 27.64 -11.26
N ILE A 346 -20.19 28.63 -10.41
CA ILE A 346 -21.55 28.91 -9.92
C ILE A 346 -22.47 29.24 -11.10
N LYS A 347 -22.03 30.11 -12.04
CA LYS A 347 -22.82 30.46 -13.22
C LYS A 347 -23.07 29.24 -14.12
N ALA A 348 -22.05 28.41 -14.34
CA ALA A 348 -22.19 27.18 -15.11
C ALA A 348 -23.19 26.21 -14.47
N PHE A 349 -23.14 26.04 -13.15
CA PHE A 349 -24.13 25.25 -12.41
C PHE A 349 -25.54 25.83 -12.54
N GLN A 350 -25.70 27.14 -12.34
CA GLN A 350 -26.99 27.82 -12.46
C GLN A 350 -27.59 27.62 -13.86
N GLN A 351 -26.80 27.78 -14.92
CA GLN A 351 -27.24 27.50 -16.30
C GLN A 351 -27.68 26.05 -16.45
N LYS A 352 -26.87 25.09 -15.96
CA LYS A 352 -27.18 23.66 -16.03
C LYS A 352 -28.45 23.30 -15.27
N ALA A 353 -28.73 23.99 -14.16
CA ALA A 353 -29.93 23.82 -13.34
C ALA A 353 -31.15 24.62 -13.84
N GLY A 354 -31.04 25.32 -14.98
CA GLY A 354 -32.13 26.14 -15.54
C GLY A 354 -32.44 27.41 -14.73
N LEU A 355 -31.47 27.92 -13.97
CA LEU A 355 -31.56 29.15 -13.18
C LEU A 355 -30.93 30.34 -13.91
N TYR A 356 -31.27 31.55 -13.46
CA TYR A 356 -30.57 32.76 -13.88
C TYR A 356 -29.11 32.74 -13.39
N ALA A 357 -28.16 32.91 -14.32
CA ALA A 357 -26.73 32.70 -14.09
C ALA A 357 -26.00 33.96 -13.59
N ASP A 358 -26.42 34.48 -12.44
CA ASP A 358 -25.85 35.68 -11.83
C ASP A 358 -24.52 35.43 -11.07
N GLY A 359 -24.20 34.18 -10.76
CA GLY A 359 -23.02 33.79 -9.97
C GLY A 359 -23.23 33.93 -8.46
N ILE A 360 -24.48 34.08 -8.00
CA ILE A 360 -24.84 34.26 -6.58
C ILE A 360 -25.56 33.02 -6.05
N VAL A 361 -25.07 32.45 -4.95
CA VAL A 361 -25.68 31.27 -4.31
C VAL A 361 -26.76 31.67 -3.30
N GLY A 362 -27.92 32.07 -3.83
CA GLY A 362 -29.14 32.32 -3.03
C GLY A 362 -29.96 31.04 -2.75
N ASN A 363 -31.10 31.18 -2.06
CA ASN A 363 -31.95 30.05 -1.65
C ASN A 363 -32.37 29.13 -2.82
N LYS A 364 -32.68 29.70 -3.99
CA LYS A 364 -33.01 28.94 -5.19
C LYS A 364 -31.83 28.10 -5.69
N THR A 365 -30.64 28.70 -5.74
CA THR A 365 -29.41 27.98 -6.11
C THR A 365 -29.11 26.86 -5.11
N LYS A 366 -29.22 27.11 -3.80
CA LYS A 366 -29.01 26.08 -2.76
C LYS A 366 -30.01 24.93 -2.87
N ALA A 367 -31.29 25.21 -3.10
CA ALA A 367 -32.31 24.19 -3.31
C ALA A 367 -31.99 23.34 -4.56
N ALA A 368 -31.58 23.98 -5.66
CA ALA A 368 -31.14 23.29 -6.86
C ALA A 368 -29.90 22.42 -6.62
N MET A 369 -28.91 22.89 -5.84
CA MET A 369 -27.72 22.12 -5.49
C MET A 369 -28.09 20.85 -4.72
N LYS A 370 -29.01 20.94 -3.75
CA LYS A 370 -29.51 19.79 -2.99
C LYS A 370 -30.28 18.78 -3.84
N ALA A 371 -31.01 19.26 -4.85
CA ALA A 371 -31.78 18.43 -5.77
C ALA A 371 -30.96 17.91 -6.96
N TYR A 372 -29.74 18.42 -7.16
CA TYR A 372 -28.92 18.06 -8.32
C TYR A 372 -28.40 16.63 -8.17
N THR A 373 -28.67 15.79 -9.16
CA THR A 373 -28.20 14.39 -9.15
C THR A 373 -27.05 14.15 -10.12
N GLY A 374 -26.65 15.16 -10.91
CA GLY A 374 -25.71 14.96 -12.01
C GLY A 374 -26.34 14.35 -13.27
N CYS A 375 -27.63 14.01 -13.25
CA CYS A 375 -28.34 13.38 -14.35
C CYS A 375 -29.37 14.33 -14.98
N GLU A 376 -29.84 14.01 -16.20
CA GLU A 376 -30.90 14.75 -16.88
C GLU A 376 -32.28 14.44 -16.29
N SER A 377 -33.32 15.13 -16.77
CA SER A 377 -34.70 14.93 -16.33
C SER A 377 -35.11 13.45 -16.39
N GLY A 378 -35.76 12.95 -15.36
CA GLY A 378 -36.12 11.53 -15.23
C GLY A 378 -34.99 10.61 -14.78
N ASN A 379 -33.92 11.13 -14.17
CA ASN A 379 -32.73 10.37 -13.72
C ASN A 379 -31.99 9.63 -14.85
N VAL A 380 -32.10 10.14 -16.08
CA VAL A 380 -31.31 9.63 -17.21
C VAL A 380 -29.90 10.18 -17.10
N CYS A 381 -28.97 9.32 -16.70
CA CYS A 381 -27.57 9.67 -16.49
C CYS A 381 -26.77 9.40 -17.79
N LYS A 382 -26.17 10.44 -18.38
CA LYS A 382 -25.30 10.30 -19.55
C LYS A 382 -23.86 10.19 -19.11
N ALA A 383 -23.27 9.02 -19.30
CA ALA A 383 -21.86 8.80 -19.06
C ALA A 383 -20.99 9.75 -19.89
N ARG A 384 -19.94 10.31 -19.28
CA ARG A 384 -18.90 11.02 -20.04
C ARG A 384 -18.10 10.03 -20.88
N ASP A 385 -17.82 10.40 -22.13
CA ASP A 385 -16.84 9.69 -22.98
C ASP A 385 -15.45 10.30 -22.75
N ASN A 386 -14.58 9.52 -22.11
CA ASN A 386 -13.19 9.88 -21.84
C ASN A 386 -12.19 9.13 -22.74
N SER A 387 -12.66 8.34 -23.71
CA SER A 387 -11.80 7.51 -24.56
C SER A 387 -10.74 8.33 -25.32
N GLY A 388 -11.11 9.55 -25.73
CA GLY A 388 -10.26 10.52 -26.41
C GLY A 388 -9.42 11.44 -25.50
N ALA A 389 -9.40 11.23 -24.18
CA ALA A 389 -8.64 12.07 -23.26
C ALA A 389 -7.13 12.04 -23.58
N LYS A 390 -6.54 13.23 -23.76
CA LYS A 390 -5.09 13.41 -23.98
C LYS A 390 -4.38 13.37 -22.63
N LEU A 391 -3.81 12.22 -22.28
CA LEU A 391 -3.18 11.95 -20.97
C LEU A 391 -1.65 11.82 -21.06
N ASP A 392 -1.07 12.26 -22.17
CA ASP A 392 0.36 12.28 -22.46
C ASP A 392 1.11 13.40 -21.73
N SER A 393 0.43 14.50 -21.40
CA SER A 393 0.98 15.63 -20.64
C SER A 393 0.33 15.78 -19.26
N VAL A 394 1.06 16.41 -18.34
CA VAL A 394 0.52 16.77 -17.00
C VAL A 394 -0.70 17.68 -17.15
N ALA A 395 -0.66 18.66 -18.07
CA ALA A 395 -1.79 19.53 -18.36
C ALA A 395 -3.02 18.73 -18.84
N GLY A 396 -2.79 17.69 -19.64
CA GLY A 396 -3.84 16.76 -20.08
C GLY A 396 -4.46 15.95 -18.93
N VAL A 397 -3.62 15.45 -18.01
CA VAL A 397 -4.06 14.77 -16.78
C VAL A 397 -4.84 15.71 -15.86
N GLN A 398 -4.33 16.92 -15.63
CA GLN A 398 -5.02 17.96 -14.85
C GLN A 398 -6.38 18.29 -15.48
N THR A 399 -6.44 18.43 -16.82
CA THR A 399 -7.69 18.68 -17.56
C THR A 399 -8.69 17.54 -17.37
N PHE A 400 -8.26 16.29 -17.51
CA PHE A 400 -9.11 15.13 -17.24
C PHE A 400 -9.67 15.16 -15.82
N LEU A 401 -8.79 15.35 -14.82
CA LEU A 401 -9.16 15.34 -13.41
C LEU A 401 -10.21 16.43 -13.13
N ALA A 402 -9.95 17.65 -13.58
CA ALA A 402 -10.86 18.78 -13.42
C ALA A 402 -12.23 18.53 -14.06
N ASN A 403 -12.26 17.95 -15.27
CA ASN A 403 -13.50 17.65 -15.99
C ASN A 403 -14.30 16.50 -15.36
N ASN A 404 -13.65 15.67 -14.53
CA ASN A 404 -14.26 14.52 -13.87
C ASN A 404 -14.43 14.72 -12.36
N GLY A 405 -14.35 15.97 -11.88
CA GLY A 405 -14.66 16.34 -10.48
C GLY A 405 -13.53 16.10 -9.48
N PHE A 406 -12.30 15.85 -9.94
CA PHE A 406 -11.10 15.79 -9.11
C PHE A 406 -10.35 17.12 -9.26
N ASN A 407 -10.01 17.79 -8.16
CA ASN A 407 -9.43 19.13 -8.23
C ASN A 407 -7.89 19.11 -8.31
N PRO A 408 -7.26 19.25 -9.49
CA PRO A 408 -5.81 19.25 -9.61
C PRO A 408 -5.15 20.58 -9.22
N GLY A 409 -5.93 21.60 -8.87
CA GLY A 409 -5.47 22.98 -8.75
C GLY A 409 -5.52 23.74 -10.07
N ILE A 410 -4.51 24.57 -10.34
CA ILE A 410 -4.35 25.25 -11.63
C ILE A 410 -3.92 24.23 -12.70
N ILE A 411 -4.35 24.46 -13.96
CA ILE A 411 -3.92 23.65 -15.10
C ILE A 411 -2.74 24.38 -15.72
N ASP A 412 -1.55 24.09 -15.23
CA ASP A 412 -0.28 24.73 -15.59
C ASP A 412 0.71 23.75 -16.26
N GLY A 413 0.39 22.45 -16.28
CA GLY A 413 1.30 21.42 -16.78
C GLY A 413 2.38 21.01 -15.78
N GLU A 414 2.30 21.44 -14.53
CA GLU A 414 3.24 21.07 -13.47
C GLU A 414 2.66 20.04 -12.50
N MET A 415 3.47 19.06 -12.10
CA MET A 415 3.04 18.00 -11.18
C MET A 415 3.08 18.51 -9.72
N GLY A 416 2.19 19.44 -9.37
CA GLY A 416 2.08 20.03 -8.04
C GLY A 416 1.39 19.11 -7.01
N SER A 417 1.39 19.52 -5.74
CA SER A 417 0.74 18.79 -4.64
C SER A 417 -0.76 18.56 -4.89
N TYR A 418 -1.49 19.59 -5.36
CA TYR A 418 -2.91 19.48 -5.70
C TYR A 418 -3.17 18.47 -6.84
N THR A 419 -2.30 18.45 -7.86
CA THR A 419 -2.44 17.50 -8.97
C THR A 419 -2.21 16.06 -8.49
N ARG A 420 -1.21 15.81 -7.65
CA ARG A 420 -0.97 14.49 -7.05
C ARG A 420 -2.14 14.05 -6.18
N GLU A 421 -2.70 14.94 -5.36
CA GLU A 421 -3.86 14.61 -4.52
C GLU A 421 -5.13 14.35 -5.35
N ALA A 422 -5.33 15.05 -6.46
CA ALA A 422 -6.41 14.76 -7.40
C ALA A 422 -6.24 13.40 -8.07
N ILE A 423 -5.02 13.02 -8.44
CA ILE A 423 -4.70 11.68 -8.96
C ILE A 423 -5.01 10.62 -7.90
N LYS A 424 -4.59 10.81 -6.65
CA LYS A 424 -4.92 9.91 -5.54
C LYS A 424 -6.42 9.80 -5.33
N ALA A 425 -7.15 10.91 -5.39
CA ALA A 425 -8.60 10.92 -5.26
C ALA A 425 -9.28 10.14 -6.39
N PHE A 426 -8.81 10.31 -7.64
CA PHE A 426 -9.26 9.53 -8.78
C PHE A 426 -8.94 8.04 -8.59
N GLN A 427 -7.72 7.70 -8.22
CA GLN A 427 -7.30 6.33 -7.97
C GLN A 427 -8.13 5.67 -6.87
N ARG A 428 -8.35 6.34 -5.73
CA ARG A 428 -9.29 5.90 -4.69
C ARG A 428 -10.69 5.64 -5.26
N LYS A 429 -11.18 6.56 -6.12
CA LYS A 429 -12.49 6.42 -6.78
C LYS A 429 -12.51 5.14 -7.59
N VAL A 430 -11.66 4.96 -8.60
CA VAL A 430 -11.73 3.81 -9.50
C VAL A 430 -11.17 2.50 -8.91
N GLY A 431 -10.81 2.46 -7.62
CA GLY A 431 -10.31 1.26 -6.94
C GLY A 431 -8.85 0.92 -7.27
N LEU A 432 -8.06 1.92 -7.65
CA LEU A 432 -6.62 1.83 -7.83
C LEU A 432 -5.88 2.22 -6.54
N ILE A 433 -4.60 1.85 -6.45
CA ILE A 433 -3.70 2.30 -5.38
C ILE A 433 -3.53 3.83 -5.50
N PRO A 434 -3.78 4.61 -4.44
CA PRO A 434 -3.68 6.06 -4.50
C PRO A 434 -2.25 6.56 -4.25
N ASP A 435 -1.37 6.28 -5.21
CA ASP A 435 0.04 6.71 -5.20
C ASP A 435 0.24 8.16 -5.67
N GLY A 436 -0.75 8.76 -6.36
CA GLY A 436 -0.68 10.13 -6.87
C GLY A 436 0.07 10.28 -8.18
N VAL A 437 0.33 9.17 -8.87
CA VAL A 437 1.02 9.09 -10.16
C VAL A 437 0.03 8.68 -11.25
N ALA A 438 -0.14 9.51 -12.27
CA ALA A 438 -1.00 9.19 -13.41
C ALA A 438 -0.28 8.22 -14.38
N GLY A 439 0.00 7.00 -13.93
CA GLY A 439 0.62 5.94 -14.74
C GLY A 439 -0.37 5.23 -15.67
N THR A 440 0.07 4.25 -16.44
CA THR A 440 -0.73 3.59 -17.49
C THR A 440 -2.06 3.02 -17.00
N ARG A 441 -2.11 2.39 -15.82
CA ARG A 441 -3.36 1.90 -15.22
C ARG A 441 -4.32 3.03 -14.87
N THR A 442 -3.79 4.10 -14.28
CA THR A 442 -4.56 5.31 -14.00
C THR A 442 -5.07 5.92 -15.29
N LYS A 443 -4.24 6.09 -16.32
CA LYS A 443 -4.66 6.63 -17.63
C LYS A 443 -5.67 5.73 -18.35
N ALA A 444 -5.53 4.41 -18.29
CA ALA A 444 -6.50 3.47 -18.84
C ALA A 444 -7.85 3.58 -18.11
N ALA A 445 -7.83 3.62 -16.78
CA ALA A 445 -9.03 3.85 -15.99
C ALA A 445 -9.64 5.23 -16.25
N MET A 446 -8.82 6.27 -16.48
CA MET A 446 -9.29 7.60 -16.86
C MET A 446 -10.03 7.54 -18.20
N LYS A 447 -9.49 6.82 -19.19
CA LYS A 447 -10.14 6.65 -20.50
C LYS A 447 -11.44 5.85 -20.44
N SER A 448 -11.54 4.88 -19.53
CA SER A 448 -12.76 4.08 -19.32
C SER A 448 -13.70 4.65 -18.27
N TYR A 449 -13.35 5.74 -17.59
CA TYR A 449 -14.16 6.33 -16.52
C TYR A 449 -15.44 6.93 -17.10
N THR A 450 -16.60 6.47 -16.61
CA THR A 450 -17.91 6.83 -17.16
C THR A 450 -18.71 7.83 -16.31
N GLY A 451 -18.10 8.48 -15.32
CA GLY A 451 -18.83 9.29 -14.32
C GLY A 451 -19.65 10.46 -14.88
N CYS A 452 -20.65 10.90 -14.09
CA CYS A 452 -21.34 12.19 -14.22
C CYS A 452 -20.64 13.29 -13.37
#